data_AF-A0A5V6VLX8-F1
#
_entry.id   AF-A0A5V6VLX8-F1
#
_cell.length_a   1.000
_cell.length_b   1.000
_cell.length_c   1.000
_cell.angle_alpha   90.00
_cell.angle_beta   90.00
_cell.angle_gamma   90.00
#
_symmetry.space_group_name_H-M   'P 1'
#
loop_
_entity.id
_entity.type
_entity.pdbx_description
1 polymer ?
#
loop_
_entity_poly.entity_id
_entity_poly.type
_entity_poly.pdbx_seq_one_letter_code
_entity_poly.pdbx_strand_id
1 'polypeptide(L)'
;MRWLEEKAEKKSLKDDRSRMAFWLAHFEGARLKDVTEQKVYSAVNRMSNRKQLEIWKIKAAAAQKNGELVPVYSAKLVTTSTKAKHLALMKAILRAAERDWKWLEKAPVIKIPSVRNKRVRWLEHEEAKRLIDECPEPLRSVVKFALATGLRRSNIINLEWQQIDMQRRVA
;
A
#
# COMPACT_ATOMS: atom_id res chain seq x y z
N MET A 1 14.83 13.42 -9.42
CA MET A 1 13.84 13.89 -8.41
C MET A 1 14.43 13.54 -7.05
N ARG A 2 15.06 14.51 -6.38
CA ARG A 2 16.05 14.32 -5.28
C ARG A 2 15.65 13.31 -4.20
N TRP A 3 14.39 13.32 -3.76
CA TRP A 3 13.89 12.37 -2.76
C TRP A 3 14.08 10.89 -3.16
N LEU A 4 13.86 10.55 -4.43
CA LEU A 4 13.97 9.17 -4.91
C LEU A 4 15.42 8.71 -5.00
N GLU A 5 16.34 9.63 -5.27
CA GLU A 5 17.78 9.37 -5.31
C GLU A 5 18.30 9.15 -3.88
N GLU A 6 17.99 10.07 -2.95
CA GLU A 6 18.44 9.96 -1.55
C GLU A 6 17.85 8.75 -0.82
N LYS A 7 16.69 8.25 -1.25
CA LYS A 7 16.00 7.13 -0.62
C LYS A 7 15.98 5.86 -1.47
N ALA A 8 16.93 5.73 -2.42
CA ALA A 8 17.01 4.61 -3.35
C ALA A 8 17.02 3.23 -2.66
N GLU A 9 17.66 3.12 -1.49
CA GLU A 9 17.77 1.86 -0.72
C GLU A 9 16.46 1.43 -0.03
N LYS A 10 15.40 2.25 -0.07
CA LYS A 10 14.14 1.89 0.59
C LYS A 10 13.45 0.75 -0.15
N LYS A 11 13.12 -0.33 0.57
CA LYS A 11 12.20 -1.39 0.10
C LYS A 11 10.85 -0.86 -0.40
N SER A 12 10.40 0.29 0.10
CA SER A 12 9.15 0.95 -0.32
C SER A 12 9.30 1.98 -1.45
N LEU A 13 10.47 2.07 -2.11
CA LEU A 13 10.73 3.09 -3.14
C LEU A 13 9.71 3.06 -4.29
N LYS A 14 9.28 1.86 -4.70
CA LYS A 14 8.28 1.68 -5.76
C LYS A 14 6.95 2.34 -5.38
N ASP A 15 6.52 2.17 -4.14
CA ASP A 15 5.30 2.80 -3.64
C ASP A 15 5.46 4.33 -3.55
N ASP A 16 6.62 4.80 -3.09
CA ASP A 16 6.93 6.24 -3.01
C ASP A 16 6.89 6.88 -4.39
N ARG A 17 7.47 6.23 -5.41
CA ARG A 17 7.40 6.66 -6.82
C ARG A 17 5.95 6.79 -7.29
N SER A 18 5.11 5.80 -6.98
CA SER A 18 3.68 5.83 -7.35
C SER A 18 2.94 6.99 -6.67
N ARG A 19 3.19 7.24 -5.38
CA ARG A 19 2.60 8.37 -4.65
C ARG A 19 3.15 9.72 -5.10
N MET A 20 4.42 9.77 -5.51
CA MET A 20 5.02 10.99 -6.07
C MET A 20 4.40 11.34 -7.42
N ALA A 21 4.08 10.36 -8.26
CA ALA A 21 3.36 10.62 -9.51
C ALA A 21 1.99 11.30 -9.25
N PHE A 22 1.29 10.92 -8.17
CA PHE A 22 0.07 11.62 -7.75
C PHE A 22 0.33 13.08 -7.40
N TRP A 23 1.39 13.37 -6.64
CA TRP A 23 1.70 14.74 -6.22
C TRP A 23 2.22 15.62 -7.35
N LEU A 24 3.01 15.05 -8.26
CA LEU A 24 3.45 15.73 -9.48
C LEU A 24 2.24 16.18 -10.30
N ALA A 25 1.23 15.33 -10.50
CA ALA A 25 0.01 15.72 -11.21
C ALA A 25 -0.76 16.90 -10.59
N HIS A 26 -0.50 17.26 -9.32
CA HIS A 26 -1.15 18.40 -8.64
C HIS A 26 -0.25 19.62 -8.45
N PHE A 27 1.07 19.43 -8.43
CA PHE A 27 2.04 20.47 -8.07
C PHE A 27 3.18 20.60 -9.08
N GLU A 28 3.10 19.95 -10.24
CA GLU A 28 4.04 20.15 -11.33
C GLU A 28 4.05 21.63 -11.74
N GLY A 29 5.25 22.21 -11.87
CA GLY A 29 5.46 23.63 -12.15
C GLY A 29 5.19 24.57 -10.97
N ALA A 30 4.59 24.11 -9.87
CA ALA A 30 4.39 24.94 -8.69
C ALA A 30 5.71 25.13 -7.92
N ARG A 31 5.94 26.33 -7.37
CA ARG A 31 7.07 26.54 -6.46
C ARG A 31 6.77 25.83 -5.15
N LEU A 32 7.81 25.34 -4.50
CA LEU A 32 7.65 24.59 -3.25
C LEU A 32 7.00 25.42 -2.14
N LYS A 33 7.24 26.74 -2.12
CA LYS A 33 6.58 27.69 -1.21
C LYS A 33 5.06 27.81 -1.41
N ASP A 34 4.57 27.48 -2.60
CA ASP A 34 3.14 27.60 -2.94
C ASP A 34 2.36 26.32 -2.57
N VAL A 35 3.05 25.28 -2.08
CA VAL A 35 2.48 24.02 -1.60
C VAL A 35 1.99 24.21 -0.16
N THR A 36 0.80 24.79 -0.01
CA THR A 36 0.20 25.04 1.30
C THR A 36 -0.54 23.81 1.85
N GLU A 37 -0.76 23.79 3.16
CA GLU A 37 -1.53 22.73 3.85
C GLU A 37 -2.92 22.53 3.22
N GLN A 38 -3.61 23.63 2.89
CA GLN A 38 -4.93 23.60 2.27
C GLN A 38 -4.92 22.89 0.91
N LYS A 39 -3.92 23.17 0.06
CA LYS A 39 -3.78 22.51 -1.26
C LYS A 39 -3.45 21.02 -1.11
N VAL A 40 -2.64 20.66 -0.12
CA VAL A 40 -2.30 19.27 0.17
C VAL A 40 -3.55 18.47 0.58
N TYR A 41 -4.37 18.99 1.50
CA TYR A 41 -5.59 18.30 1.90
C TYR A 41 -6.66 18.28 0.82
N SER A 42 -6.82 19.35 0.05
CA SER A 42 -7.82 19.40 -1.03
C SER A 42 -7.53 18.35 -2.11
N ALA A 43 -6.26 18.17 -2.49
CA ALA A 43 -5.82 17.12 -3.41
C ALA A 43 -6.14 15.71 -2.87
N VAL A 44 -5.80 15.43 -1.60
CA VAL A 44 -6.02 14.11 -1.00
C VAL A 44 -7.50 13.80 -0.77
N ASN A 45 -8.32 14.81 -0.49
CA ASN A 45 -9.75 14.63 -0.28
C ASN A 45 -10.51 14.26 -1.56
N ARG A 46 -10.04 14.75 -2.72
CA ARG A 46 -10.59 14.43 -4.04
C ARG A 46 -9.99 13.17 -4.66
N MET A 47 -9.06 12.50 -3.98
CA MET A 47 -8.39 11.31 -4.51
C MET A 47 -9.39 10.15 -4.70
N SER A 48 -9.55 9.73 -5.94
CA SER A 48 -10.33 8.56 -6.33
C SER A 48 -9.46 7.32 -6.44
N ASN A 49 -10.07 6.16 -6.23
CA ASN A 49 -9.35 4.89 -6.28
C ASN A 49 -9.09 4.45 -7.73
N ARG A 50 -7.95 4.85 -8.30
CA ARG A 50 -7.51 4.46 -9.67
C ARG A 50 -7.62 2.95 -9.93
N LYS A 51 -7.29 2.12 -8.93
CA LYS A 51 -7.35 0.66 -9.07
C LYS A 51 -8.78 0.16 -9.30
N GLN A 52 -9.79 0.84 -8.76
CA GLN A 52 -11.18 0.47 -9.02
C GLN A 52 -11.63 0.80 -10.44
N LEU A 53 -11.16 1.88 -11.02
CA LEU A 53 -11.43 2.19 -12.42
C LEU A 53 -10.87 1.10 -13.33
N GLU A 54 -9.62 0.67 -13.08
CA GLU A 54 -9.00 -0.40 -13.87
C GLU A 54 -9.72 -1.75 -13.70
N ILE A 55 -10.10 -2.11 -12.47
CA ILE A 55 -10.92 -3.31 -12.22
C ILE A 55 -12.27 -3.20 -12.94
N TRP A 56 -12.90 -2.03 -12.92
CA TRP A 56 -14.16 -1.80 -13.61
C TRP A 56 -14.01 -1.93 -15.13
N LYS A 57 -12.96 -1.36 -15.73
CA LYS A 57 -12.68 -1.50 -17.18
C LYS A 57 -12.53 -2.96 -17.59
N ILE A 58 -11.80 -3.76 -16.80
CA ILE A 58 -11.64 -5.20 -17.06
C ILE A 58 -13.00 -5.91 -17.00
N LYS A 59 -13.83 -5.60 -15.99
CA LYS A 59 -15.18 -6.17 -15.87
C LYS A 59 -16.10 -5.72 -17.01
N ALA A 60 -16.05 -4.46 -17.40
CA ALA A 60 -16.83 -3.90 -18.49
C ALA A 60 -16.48 -4.59 -19.82
N ALA A 61 -15.19 -4.77 -20.10
CA ALA A 61 -14.73 -5.49 -21.28
C ALA A 61 -15.16 -6.97 -21.28
N ALA A 62 -15.13 -7.64 -20.12
CA ALA A 62 -15.62 -9.01 -19.98
C ALA A 62 -17.14 -9.12 -20.19
N ALA A 63 -17.92 -8.21 -19.58
CA ALA A 63 -19.38 -8.16 -19.75
C ALA A 63 -19.75 -7.93 -21.23
N GLN A 64 -19.05 -7.00 -21.89
CA GLN A 64 -19.26 -6.72 -23.32
C GLN A 64 -18.95 -7.95 -24.20
N LYS A 65 -17.89 -8.71 -23.88
CA LYS A 65 -17.55 -9.96 -24.59
C LYS A 65 -18.62 -11.04 -24.39
N ASN A 66 -19.26 -11.08 -23.22
CA ASN A 66 -20.26 -12.08 -22.86
C ASN A 66 -21.70 -11.66 -23.24
N GLY A 67 -21.91 -10.48 -23.85
CA GLY A 67 -23.23 -9.96 -24.19
C GLY A 67 -24.06 -9.51 -22.96
N GLU A 68 -23.41 -9.32 -21.82
CA GLU A 68 -24.04 -8.87 -20.58
C GLU A 68 -24.08 -7.34 -20.48
N LEU A 69 -24.99 -6.82 -19.65
CA LEU A 69 -25.07 -5.39 -19.38
C LEU A 69 -23.82 -4.89 -18.66
N VAL A 70 -23.18 -3.87 -19.22
CA VAL A 70 -22.00 -3.24 -18.62
C VAL A 70 -22.41 -2.49 -17.34
N PRO A 71 -21.81 -2.79 -16.18
CA PRO A 71 -22.16 -2.10 -14.94
C PRO A 71 -21.75 -0.62 -15.01
N VAL A 72 -22.57 0.28 -14.46
CA VAL A 72 -22.25 1.72 -14.39
C VAL A 72 -21.05 1.95 -13.44
N TYR A 73 -20.07 2.73 -13.88
CA TYR A 73 -18.93 3.10 -13.04
C TYR A 73 -19.34 4.14 -12.00
N SER A 74 -19.03 3.86 -10.72
CA SER A 74 -19.13 4.83 -9.63
C SER A 74 -17.75 5.07 -9.04
N ALA A 75 -17.28 6.31 -9.10
CA ALA A 75 -15.98 6.69 -8.56
C ALA A 75 -16.02 6.63 -7.03
N LYS A 76 -15.32 5.66 -6.44
CA LYS A 76 -15.16 5.60 -4.98
C LYS A 76 -13.91 6.34 -4.54
N LEU A 77 -14.06 7.08 -3.45
CA LEU A 77 -12.95 7.73 -2.78
C LEU A 77 -12.01 6.68 -2.18
N VAL A 78 -10.74 7.06 -2.05
CA VAL A 78 -9.75 6.21 -1.38
C VAL A 78 -10.03 6.10 0.12
N THR A 79 -9.56 5.01 0.73
CA THR A 79 -9.66 4.79 2.17
C THR A 79 -8.82 5.81 2.95
N THR A 80 -9.16 6.02 4.23
CA THR A 80 -8.38 6.84 5.16
C THR A 80 -6.92 6.40 5.27
N SER A 81 -6.65 5.09 5.20
CA SER A 81 -5.29 4.56 5.18
C SER A 81 -4.50 5.00 3.95
N THR A 82 -5.11 4.96 2.77
CA THR A 82 -4.46 5.44 1.54
C THR A 82 -4.19 6.94 1.62
N LYS A 83 -5.14 7.75 2.12
CA LYS A 83 -4.93 9.18 2.37
C LYS A 83 -3.76 9.42 3.32
N ALA A 84 -3.73 8.70 4.45
CA ALA A 84 -2.68 8.81 5.46
C ALA A 84 -1.28 8.51 4.89
N LYS A 85 -1.14 7.50 4.03
CA LYS A 85 0.14 7.17 3.37
C LYS A 85 0.62 8.28 2.42
N HIS A 86 -0.28 8.90 1.66
CA HIS A 86 0.09 10.03 0.79
C HIS A 86 0.50 11.27 1.60
N LEU A 87 -0.25 11.59 2.66
CA LEU A 87 0.07 12.69 3.57
C LEU A 87 1.40 12.44 4.29
N ALA A 88 1.69 11.20 4.69
CA ALA A 88 2.95 10.84 5.31
C ALA A 88 4.15 11.08 4.37
N LEU A 89 4.02 10.71 3.10
CA LEU A 89 5.07 10.98 2.11
C LEU A 89 5.26 12.47 1.87
N MET A 90 4.17 13.22 1.63
CA MET A 90 4.24 14.67 1.41
C MET A 90 4.88 15.38 2.61
N LYS A 91 4.45 15.03 3.83
CA LYS A 91 5.05 15.54 5.07
C LYS A 91 6.55 15.25 5.15
N ALA A 92 6.97 14.05 4.79
CA ALA A 92 8.37 13.65 4.85
C ALA A 92 9.22 14.45 3.83
N ILE A 93 8.72 14.62 2.60
CA ILE A 93 9.41 15.41 1.56
C ILE A 93 9.52 16.88 1.97
N LEU A 94 8.43 17.51 2.44
CA LEU A 94 8.46 18.92 2.82
C LEU A 94 9.35 19.17 4.05
N ARG A 95 9.43 18.22 4.99
CA ARG A 95 10.38 18.28 6.11
C ARG A 95 11.83 18.13 5.67
N ALA A 96 12.12 17.25 4.72
CA ALA A 96 13.47 17.14 4.15
C ALA A 96 13.84 18.43 3.41
N ALA A 97 12.89 19.02 2.67
CA ALA A 97 13.10 20.31 2.02
C ALA A 97 13.39 21.46 3.00
N GLU A 98 12.74 21.47 4.16
CA GLU A 98 13.00 22.43 5.24
C GLU A 98 14.35 22.18 5.92
N ARG A 99 14.62 20.95 6.36
CA ARG A 99 15.71 20.65 7.31
C ARG A 99 17.02 20.27 6.62
N ASP A 100 16.93 19.43 5.61
CA ASP A 100 18.10 18.80 4.99
C ASP A 100 18.55 19.62 3.78
N TRP A 101 17.59 20.09 2.98
CA TRP A 101 17.87 20.79 1.73
C TRP A 101 17.87 22.30 1.87
N LYS A 102 17.29 22.83 2.96
CA LYS A 102 17.15 24.28 3.23
C LYS A 102 16.46 25.03 2.07
N TRP A 103 15.55 24.37 1.37
CA TRP A 103 14.74 24.93 0.28
C TRP A 103 13.51 25.68 0.78
N LEU A 104 13.08 25.40 2.00
CA LEU A 104 12.00 26.09 2.69
C LEU A 104 12.52 26.58 4.05
N GLU A 105 12.11 27.78 4.44
CA GLU A 105 12.31 28.26 5.81
C GLU A 105 11.46 27.48 6.80
N LYS A 106 10.23 27.13 6.41
CA LYS A 106 9.28 26.40 7.25
C LYS A 106 8.37 25.50 6.43
N ALA A 107 8.28 24.22 6.83
CA ALA A 107 7.36 23.27 6.22
C ALA A 107 5.93 23.42 6.76
N PRO A 108 4.88 23.22 5.93
CA PRO A 108 3.49 23.22 6.39
C PRO A 108 3.22 22.04 7.34
N VAL A 109 2.36 22.26 8.33
CA VAL A 109 2.07 21.29 9.38
C VAL A 109 1.01 20.29 8.92
N ILE A 110 1.44 19.20 8.29
CA ILE A 110 0.52 18.15 7.84
C ILE A 110 0.19 17.19 8.99
N LYS A 111 -1.10 17.12 9.36
CA LYS A 111 -1.66 16.14 10.30
C LYS A 111 -2.06 14.87 9.54
N ILE A 112 -1.59 13.73 10.01
CA ILE A 112 -1.89 12.43 9.41
C ILE A 112 -3.00 11.78 10.25
N PRO A 113 -4.13 11.39 9.65
CA PRO A 113 -5.21 10.74 10.39
C PRO A 113 -4.78 9.36 10.89
N SER A 114 -5.17 9.03 12.14
CA SER A 114 -4.91 7.70 12.69
C SER A 114 -5.80 6.66 12.04
N VAL A 115 -5.21 5.58 11.54
CA VAL A 115 -5.96 4.46 10.94
C VAL A 115 -6.12 3.38 11.99
N ARG A 116 -7.34 3.20 12.51
CA ARG A 116 -7.66 2.07 13.40
C ARG A 116 -8.00 0.84 12.56
N ASN A 117 -7.11 -0.15 12.53
CA ASN A 117 -7.38 -1.42 11.87
C ASN A 117 -8.28 -2.28 12.78
N LYS A 118 -9.57 -2.37 12.46
CA LYS A 118 -10.55 -3.18 13.21
C LYS A 118 -10.50 -4.69 12.89
N ARG A 119 -9.35 -5.26 12.51
CA ARG A 119 -9.27 -6.69 12.19
C ARG A 119 -8.55 -7.44 13.30
N VAL A 120 -9.32 -8.02 14.20
CA VAL A 120 -8.86 -9.09 15.08
C VAL A 120 -9.86 -10.24 14.93
N ARG A 121 -9.61 -11.10 13.94
CA ARG A 121 -10.26 -12.41 13.81
C ARG A 121 -9.13 -13.42 13.64
N TRP A 122 -9.16 -14.47 14.44
CA TRP A 122 -8.32 -15.65 14.26
C TRP A 122 -9.18 -16.80 13.76
N LEU A 123 -8.54 -17.86 13.24
CA LEU A 123 -9.23 -19.09 12.87
C LEU A 123 -9.40 -19.93 14.13
N GLU A 124 -10.58 -20.53 14.29
CA GLU A 124 -10.75 -21.61 15.26
C GLU A 124 -10.08 -22.89 14.75
N HIS A 125 -9.88 -23.86 15.66
CA HIS A 125 -9.18 -25.10 15.34
C HIS A 125 -9.84 -25.86 14.17
N GLU A 126 -11.17 -25.98 14.19
CA GLU A 126 -11.93 -26.64 13.13
C GLU A 126 -11.86 -25.87 11.79
N GLU A 127 -11.85 -24.54 11.83
CA GLU A 127 -11.69 -23.72 10.64
C GLU A 127 -10.29 -23.88 10.02
N ALA A 128 -9.26 -23.96 10.86
CA ALA A 128 -7.89 -24.19 10.41
C ALA A 128 -7.73 -25.57 9.76
N LYS A 129 -8.34 -26.61 10.35
CA LYS A 129 -8.33 -27.97 9.80
C LYS A 129 -9.00 -28.00 8.41
N ARG A 130 -10.22 -27.47 8.32
CA ARG A 130 -10.95 -27.37 7.04
C ARG A 130 -10.16 -26.59 5.98
N LEU A 131 -9.50 -25.50 6.36
CA LEU A 131 -8.66 -24.73 5.44
C LEU A 131 -7.52 -25.57 4.87
N ILE A 132 -6.86 -26.39 5.69
CA ILE A 132 -5.76 -27.26 5.26
C ILE A 132 -6.28 -28.34 4.30
N ASP A 133 -7.41 -28.97 4.64
CA ASP A 133 -7.97 -30.09 3.86
C ASP A 133 -8.40 -29.65 2.44
N GLU A 134 -8.95 -28.44 2.31
CA GLU A 134 -9.37 -27.84 1.03
C GLU A 134 -8.20 -27.32 0.18
N CYS A 135 -7.00 -27.14 0.76
CA CYS A 135 -5.85 -26.67 -0.01
C CYS A 135 -5.24 -27.80 -0.86
N PRO A 136 -4.94 -27.58 -2.15
CA PRO A 136 -4.11 -28.49 -2.94
C PRO A 136 -2.62 -28.35 -2.59
N GLU A 137 -1.82 -29.36 -2.93
CA GLU A 137 -0.36 -29.28 -2.82
C GLU A 137 0.19 -28.39 -3.96
N PRO A 138 1.21 -27.52 -3.72
CA PRO A 138 2.02 -27.35 -2.50
C PRO A 138 1.45 -26.34 -1.48
N LEU A 139 0.30 -25.73 -1.75
CA LEU A 139 -0.27 -24.69 -0.89
C LEU A 139 -0.61 -25.22 0.51
N ARG A 140 -1.08 -26.47 0.60
CA ARG A 140 -1.39 -27.13 1.88
C ARG A 140 -0.21 -27.13 2.84
N SER A 141 0.98 -27.55 2.40
CA SER A 141 2.19 -27.54 3.23
C SER A 141 2.56 -26.12 3.69
N VAL A 142 2.46 -25.13 2.79
CA VAL A 142 2.73 -23.72 3.10
C VAL A 142 1.75 -23.18 4.15
N VAL A 143 0.45 -23.48 4.01
CA VAL A 143 -0.59 -23.06 4.96
C VAL A 143 -0.37 -23.72 6.32
N LYS A 144 -0.08 -25.02 6.36
CA LYS A 144 0.22 -25.74 7.59
C LYS A 144 1.43 -25.14 8.32
N PHE A 145 2.50 -24.84 7.58
CA PHE A 145 3.69 -24.18 8.12
C PHE A 145 3.39 -22.76 8.63
N ALA A 146 2.59 -21.98 7.90
CA ALA A 146 2.19 -20.64 8.31
C ALA A 146 1.38 -20.63 9.60
N LEU A 147 0.43 -21.57 9.74
CA LEU A 147 -0.40 -21.70 10.95
C LEU A 147 0.42 -22.14 12.16
N ALA A 148 1.41 -23.01 11.97
CA ALA A 148 2.26 -23.50 13.06
C ALA A 148 3.30 -22.47 13.53
N THR A 149 3.82 -21.63 12.64
CA THR A 149 4.94 -20.72 12.93
C THR A 149 4.54 -19.25 13.10
N GLY A 150 3.38 -18.86 12.58
CA GLY A 150 2.94 -17.47 12.56
C GLY A 150 3.79 -16.55 11.66
N LEU A 151 4.65 -17.12 10.79
CA LEU A 151 5.50 -16.34 9.91
C LEU A 151 4.70 -15.55 8.87
N ARG A 152 5.23 -14.38 8.49
CA ARG A 152 4.65 -13.59 7.40
C ARG A 152 4.86 -14.32 6.08
N ARG A 153 3.88 -14.23 5.18
CA ARG A 153 3.93 -14.82 3.83
C ARG A 153 5.28 -14.63 3.12
N SER A 154 5.85 -13.42 3.15
CA SER A 154 7.13 -13.14 2.49
C SER A 154 8.31 -13.90 3.10
N ASN A 155 8.27 -14.15 4.42
CA ASN A 155 9.34 -14.88 5.11
C ASN A 155 9.25 -16.37 4.79
N ILE A 156 8.03 -16.90 4.64
CA ILE A 156 7.82 -18.29 4.25
C ILE A 156 8.26 -18.53 2.80
N ILE A 157 7.85 -17.64 1.88
CA ILE A 157 8.16 -17.80 0.44
C ILE A 157 9.66 -17.65 0.16
N ASN A 158 10.35 -16.80 0.92
CA ASN A 158 11.78 -16.53 0.74
C ASN A 158 12.65 -17.28 1.77
N LEU A 159 12.12 -18.33 2.39
CA LEU A 159 12.85 -19.09 3.41
C LEU A 159 13.98 -19.90 2.73
N GLU A 160 15.19 -19.77 3.24
CA GLU A 160 16.36 -20.51 2.75
C GLU A 160 16.67 -21.70 3.66
N TRP A 161 17.20 -22.78 3.10
CA TRP A 161 17.54 -23.99 3.87
C TRP A 161 18.50 -23.74 5.03
N GLN A 162 19.38 -22.74 4.93
CA GLN A 162 20.31 -22.35 6.00
C GLN A 162 19.60 -21.75 7.22
N GLN A 163 18.36 -21.30 7.07
CA GLN A 163 17.55 -20.71 8.14
C GLN A 163 16.77 -21.78 8.93
N ILE A 164 16.79 -23.04 8.48
CA ILE A 164 16.05 -24.14 9.09
C ILE A 164 17.00 -25.01 9.90
N ASP A 165 16.75 -25.08 11.21
CA ASP A 165 17.44 -26.01 12.09
C ASP A 165 16.54 -27.21 12.38
N MET A 166 16.81 -28.31 11.68
CA MET A 166 16.05 -29.55 11.82
C MET A 166 16.30 -30.27 13.16
N GLN A 167 17.45 -30.05 13.80
CA GLN A 167 17.76 -30.65 15.11
C GLN A 167 16.96 -29.94 16.20
N ARG A 168 16.91 -28.60 16.15
CA ARG A 168 16.17 -27.78 17.12
C ARG A 168 14.69 -27.64 16.77
N ARG A 169 14.29 -28.02 15.54
CA ARG A 169 12.93 -27.85 14.98
C ARG A 169 12.49 -26.39 14.95
N VAL A 170 13.39 -25.51 14.52
CA VAL A 170 13.16 -24.05 14.45
C VAL A 170 13.44 -23.55 13.03
N ALA A 171 12.71 -22.51 12.61
CA ALA A 171 12.84 -21.81 11.34
C ALA A 171 12.81 -20.29 11.54
#